data_AF-A0A925E1U9-F1
#
_entry.id   AF-A0A925E1U9-F1
#
_cell.length_a   1.000
_cell.length_b   1.000
_cell.length_c   1.000
_cell.angle_alpha   90.00
_cell.angle_beta   90.00
_cell.angle_gamma   90.00
#
_symmetry.space_group_name_H-M   'P 1'
#
loop_
_entity.id
_entity.type
_entity.pdbx_description
1 polymer ?
#
loop_
_entity_poly.entity_id
_entity_poly.type
_entity_poly.pdbx_seq_one_letter_code
_entity_poly.pdbx_strand_id
1 'polypeptide(L)'
;MKIVGESSAPKKGNHGFTIVELLIVIVVIGILAAITIVAYGGIQGRAQVASVSTGLEQTAKQLALYLVDSSNYPTNLATIGINNTGATSYQYSVDNTVTPPSFCVTAINGSAIYRINSANPTPSNGVCDGHLVGGVLAVTNLVTNPSLETGLNGWGNFGCSSFTSDSSTAKSGSNSAKCISNTTGVQFFTGPIAPALPNTAYRVSGWVRSDQNRQVEIYLAAQNAVGTELMRVNSNYVTLTPNTWVYATAGGTTPAGTTRIDAQLNFRSSIIGEQSWVDSLIYTQSGSSVNFGDGNSPNWTWNGASNNSTSTGPAL
;
A
#
# COMPACT_ATOMS: atom_id res chain seq x y z
N MET A 1 -29.10 -32.84 -89.80
CA MET A 1 -27.87 -33.33 -89.15
C MET A 1 -27.20 -32.14 -88.47
N LYS A 2 -27.35 -32.03 -87.14
CA LYS A 2 -26.77 -30.95 -86.33
C LYS A 2 -25.34 -31.35 -85.96
N ILE A 3 -24.37 -30.47 -86.20
CA ILE A 3 -23.07 -30.51 -85.52
C ILE A 3 -22.97 -29.20 -84.76
N VAL A 4 -23.06 -29.28 -83.43
CA VAL A 4 -22.82 -28.15 -82.51
C VAL A 4 -21.36 -28.27 -82.08
N GLY A 5 -20.54 -27.28 -82.44
CA GLY A 5 -19.18 -27.14 -81.90
C GLY A 5 -19.22 -26.49 -80.53
N GLU A 6 -18.61 -27.13 -79.53
CA GLU A 6 -18.38 -26.54 -78.21
C GLU A 6 -17.30 -25.45 -78.31
N SER A 7 -17.62 -24.24 -77.87
CA SER A 7 -16.66 -23.15 -77.69
C SER A 7 -15.98 -23.29 -76.32
N SER A 8 -14.70 -23.67 -76.31
CA SER A 8 -13.89 -23.79 -75.10
C SER A 8 -13.48 -22.41 -74.57
N ALA A 9 -13.95 -22.04 -73.38
CA ALA A 9 -13.56 -20.81 -72.69
C ALA A 9 -12.05 -20.78 -72.36
N PRO A 10 -11.37 -19.63 -72.48
CA PRO A 10 -9.93 -19.52 -72.20
C PRO A 10 -9.65 -19.70 -70.70
N LYS A 11 -8.75 -20.64 -70.36
CA LYS A 11 -8.20 -20.80 -69.00
C LYS A 11 -7.39 -19.56 -68.63
N LYS A 12 -7.81 -18.81 -67.60
CA LYS A 12 -6.96 -17.82 -66.92
C LYS A 12 -5.70 -18.53 -66.41
N GLY A 13 -4.52 -18.06 -66.82
CA GLY A 13 -3.26 -18.54 -66.29
C GLY A 13 -3.13 -18.18 -64.81
N ASN A 14 -2.90 -19.17 -63.95
CA ASN A 14 -2.49 -18.91 -62.58
C ASN A 14 -1.04 -18.45 -62.60
N HIS A 15 -0.82 -17.14 -62.42
CA HIS A 15 0.51 -16.60 -62.16
C HIS A 15 0.92 -17.00 -60.73
N GLY A 16 1.90 -17.89 -60.62
CA GLY A 16 2.51 -18.26 -59.34
C GLY A 16 3.49 -17.18 -58.88
N PHE A 17 3.51 -16.90 -57.57
CA PHE A 17 4.52 -16.04 -56.94
C PHE A 17 5.91 -16.64 -57.16
N THR A 18 6.88 -15.85 -57.58
CA THR A 18 8.27 -16.32 -57.70
C THR A 18 8.90 -16.44 -56.31
N ILE A 19 9.82 -17.39 -56.15
CA ILE A 19 10.59 -17.56 -54.91
C ILE A 19 11.36 -16.27 -54.55
N VAL A 20 11.81 -15.53 -55.56
CA VAL A 20 12.52 -14.26 -55.37
C VAL A 20 11.60 -13.18 -54.80
N GLU A 21 10.36 -13.08 -55.28
CA GLU A 21 9.38 -12.13 -54.72
C GLU A 21 9.08 -12.44 -53.26
N LEU A 22 8.91 -13.72 -52.90
CA LEU A 22 8.68 -14.11 -51.51
C LEU A 22 9.91 -13.81 -50.63
N LEU A 23 11.12 -14.05 -51.14
CA LEU A 23 12.37 -13.78 -50.43
C LEU A 23 12.54 -12.30 -50.12
N ILE A 24 12.25 -11.42 -51.09
CA ILE A 24 12.35 -9.97 -50.87
C ILE A 24 11.32 -9.53 -49.82
N VAL A 25 10.10 -10.07 -49.86
CA VAL A 25 9.04 -9.73 -48.88
C VAL A 25 9.46 -10.08 -47.45
N ILE A 26 10.00 -11.28 -47.20
CA ILE A 26 10.43 -11.65 -45.84
C ILE A 26 11.63 -10.81 -45.37
N VAL A 27 12.54 -10.43 -46.27
CA VAL A 27 13.67 -9.55 -45.95
C VAL A 27 13.16 -8.16 -45.58
N VAL A 28 12.21 -7.60 -46.34
CA VAL A 28 11.60 -6.30 -46.04
C VAL A 28 10.85 -6.34 -44.71
N ILE A 29 10.06 -7.37 -44.44
CA ILE A 29 9.36 -7.54 -43.15
C ILE A 29 10.38 -7.66 -42.01
N GLY A 30 11.48 -8.40 -42.21
CA GLY A 30 12.54 -8.55 -41.21
C GLY A 30 13.23 -7.23 -40.85
N ILE A 31 13.54 -6.40 -41.86
CA ILE A 31 14.13 -5.06 -41.64
C ILE A 31 13.14 -4.14 -40.92
N LEU A 32 11.87 -4.13 -41.36
CA LEU A 32 10.83 -3.32 -40.72
C LEU A 32 10.63 -3.75 -39.26
N ALA A 33 10.55 -5.05 -38.98
CA ALA A 33 10.42 -5.58 -37.62
C ALA A 33 11.60 -5.21 -36.71
N ALA A 34 12.83 -5.25 -37.23
CA ALA A 34 14.01 -4.85 -36.45
C ALA A 34 13.97 -3.36 -36.06
N ILE A 35 13.60 -2.48 -36.99
CA ILE A 35 13.46 -1.04 -36.73
C ILE A 35 12.33 -0.78 -35.73
N THR A 36 11.18 -1.43 -35.89
CA THR A 36 10.04 -1.21 -34.99
C THR A 36 10.34 -1.63 -33.56
N ILE A 37 11.05 -2.74 -33.32
CA ILE A 37 11.43 -3.18 -31.97
C ILE A 37 12.27 -2.12 -31.24
N VAL A 38 13.30 -1.59 -31.90
CA VAL A 38 14.18 -0.57 -31.29
C VAL A 38 13.43 0.74 -31.04
N ALA A 39 12.61 1.19 -32.01
CA ALA A 39 11.81 2.39 -31.85
C ALA A 39 10.76 2.27 -30.74
N TYR A 40 10.16 1.08 -30.59
CA TYR A 40 9.10 0.81 -29.62
C TYR A 40 9.57 0.96 -28.18
N GLY A 41 10.78 0.49 -27.83
CA GLY A 41 11.34 0.66 -26.48
C GLY A 41 11.51 2.14 -26.09
N GLY A 42 12.00 2.98 -27.01
CA GLY A 42 12.14 4.42 -26.78
C GLY A 42 10.79 5.14 -26.65
N ILE A 43 9.76 4.70 -27.39
CA ILE A 43 8.39 5.24 -27.28
C ILE A 43 7.78 4.86 -25.93
N GLN A 44 7.92 3.60 -25.51
CA GLN A 44 7.44 3.15 -24.19
C GLN A 44 8.07 3.94 -23.05
N GLY A 45 9.39 4.15 -23.07
CA GLY A 45 10.07 4.95 -22.04
C GLY A 45 9.56 6.39 -21.97
N ARG A 46 9.37 7.06 -23.12
CA ARG A 46 8.78 8.42 -23.15
C ARG A 46 7.33 8.43 -22.65
N ALA A 47 6.54 7.41 -22.98
CA ALA A 47 5.17 7.29 -22.50
C ALA A 47 5.10 7.08 -20.98
N GLN A 48 6.01 6.28 -20.41
CA GLN A 48 6.13 6.10 -18.96
C GLN A 48 6.47 7.42 -18.26
N VAL A 49 7.48 8.15 -18.75
CA VAL A 49 7.87 9.47 -18.22
C VAL A 49 6.73 10.49 -18.31
N ALA A 50 6.01 10.53 -19.43
CA ALA A 50 4.85 11.40 -19.59
C ALA A 50 3.73 11.02 -18.60
N SER A 51 3.46 9.72 -18.44
CA SER A 51 2.43 9.21 -17.51
C SER A 51 2.71 9.61 -16.07
N VAL A 52 3.94 9.40 -15.57
CA VAL A 52 4.29 9.77 -14.18
C VAL A 52 4.32 11.29 -13.99
N SER A 53 4.84 12.05 -14.96
CA SER A 53 4.88 13.51 -14.87
C SER A 53 3.48 14.11 -14.81
N THR A 54 2.58 13.70 -15.72
CA THR A 54 1.18 14.16 -15.71
C THR A 54 0.45 13.73 -14.44
N GLY A 55 0.67 12.49 -13.97
CA GLY A 55 0.07 12.00 -12.72
C GLY A 55 0.52 12.81 -11.50
N LEU A 56 1.79 13.15 -11.42
CA LEU A 56 2.34 13.98 -10.34
C LEU A 56 1.80 15.41 -10.38
N GLU A 57 1.72 16.04 -11.56
CA GLU A 57 1.13 17.38 -11.70
C GLU A 57 -0.35 17.41 -11.29
N GLN A 58 -1.12 16.39 -11.68
CA GLN A 58 -2.51 16.24 -11.24
C GLN A 58 -2.60 16.07 -9.73
N THR A 59 -1.72 15.25 -9.16
CA THR A 59 -1.66 15.03 -7.71
C THR A 59 -1.34 16.32 -6.96
N ALA A 60 -0.34 17.08 -7.38
CA ALA A 60 0.03 18.35 -6.74
C ALA A 60 -1.11 19.38 -6.82
N LYS A 61 -1.84 19.45 -7.93
CA LYS A 61 -3.02 20.32 -8.06
C LYS A 61 -4.12 19.93 -7.07
N GLN A 62 -4.41 18.64 -6.95
CA GLN A 62 -5.42 18.16 -6.01
C GLN A 62 -5.01 18.35 -4.55
N LEU A 63 -3.73 18.13 -4.22
CA LEU A 63 -3.18 18.43 -2.89
C LEU A 63 -3.29 19.92 -2.56
N ALA A 64 -3.01 20.81 -3.51
CA ALA A 64 -3.16 22.25 -3.32
C ALA A 64 -4.62 22.66 -3.09
N LEU A 65 -5.57 22.09 -3.82
CA LEU A 65 -7.01 22.31 -3.60
C LEU A 65 -7.42 21.84 -2.19
N TYR A 66 -7.02 20.64 -1.80
CA TYR A 66 -7.35 20.10 -0.48
C TYR A 66 -6.76 20.94 0.66
N LEU A 67 -5.53 21.46 0.49
CA LEU A 67 -4.91 22.36 1.47
C LEU A 67 -5.72 23.64 1.67
N VAL A 68 -6.25 24.23 0.59
CA VAL A 68 -7.10 25.43 0.67
C VAL A 68 -8.38 25.14 1.45
N ASP A 69 -8.98 23.97 1.24
CA ASP A 69 -10.24 23.59 1.89
C ASP A 69 -10.07 23.16 3.36
N SER A 70 -8.96 22.49 3.69
CA SER A 70 -8.78 21.80 4.98
C SER A 70 -7.65 22.37 5.85
N SER A 71 -6.91 23.38 5.38
CA SER A 71 -5.70 23.93 6.01
C SER A 71 -4.56 22.94 6.27
N ASN A 72 -4.71 21.69 5.84
CA ASN A 72 -3.76 20.59 5.97
C ASN A 72 -3.78 19.78 4.68
N TYR A 73 -2.67 19.13 4.33
CA TYR A 73 -2.66 18.10 3.29
C TYR A 73 -3.34 16.81 3.80
N PRO A 74 -3.95 16.00 2.92
CA PRO A 74 -4.55 14.74 3.34
C PRO A 74 -3.45 13.81 3.85
N THR A 75 -3.77 12.91 4.79
CA THR A 75 -2.82 11.90 5.29
C THR A 75 -2.60 10.74 4.32
N ASN A 76 -3.40 10.66 3.25
CA ASN A 76 -3.36 9.62 2.23
C ASN A 76 -3.87 10.18 0.88
N LEU A 77 -3.19 9.83 -0.21
CA LEU A 77 -3.52 10.26 -1.58
C LEU A 77 -4.87 9.76 -2.09
N ALA A 78 -5.35 8.62 -1.61
CA ALA A 78 -6.63 8.11 -2.03
C ALA A 78 -7.81 9.00 -1.57
N THR A 79 -7.59 9.88 -0.57
CA THR A 79 -8.59 10.86 -0.11
C THR A 79 -8.94 11.87 -1.20
N ILE A 80 -7.96 12.15 -2.08
CA ILE A 80 -8.13 13.02 -3.24
C ILE A 80 -8.32 12.22 -4.55
N GLY A 81 -8.55 10.91 -4.43
CA GLY A 81 -8.81 10.03 -5.58
C GLY A 81 -7.56 9.54 -6.31
N ILE A 82 -6.36 9.80 -5.78
CA ILE A 82 -5.11 9.32 -6.37
C ILE A 82 -4.77 7.94 -5.80
N ASN A 83 -4.70 6.95 -6.69
CA ASN A 83 -4.50 5.55 -6.32
C ASN A 83 -3.43 4.91 -7.20
N ASN A 84 -2.80 3.86 -6.69
CA ASN A 84 -1.94 3.01 -7.50
C ASN A 84 -2.78 2.34 -8.61
N THR A 85 -2.21 2.30 -9.80
CA THR A 85 -2.75 1.58 -10.96
C THR A 85 -1.81 0.43 -11.31
N GLY A 86 -2.25 -0.51 -12.13
CA GLY A 86 -1.37 -1.59 -12.62
C GLY A 86 -0.13 -1.10 -13.38
N ALA A 87 -0.09 0.18 -13.80
CA ALA A 87 1.03 0.79 -14.51
C ALA A 87 1.85 1.77 -13.66
N THR A 88 1.16 2.62 -12.87
CA THR A 88 1.80 3.68 -12.07
C THR A 88 1.49 3.50 -10.59
N SER A 89 2.52 3.48 -9.76
CA SER A 89 2.41 3.44 -8.29
C SER A 89 2.90 4.75 -7.67
N TYR A 90 2.31 5.13 -6.55
CA TYR A 90 2.58 6.34 -5.79
C TYR A 90 3.00 6.01 -4.37
N GLN A 91 4.00 6.74 -3.86
CA GLN A 91 4.34 6.83 -2.45
C GLN A 91 4.21 8.29 -2.02
N TYR A 92 3.80 8.52 -0.78
CA TYR A 92 3.41 9.83 -0.30
C TYR A 92 3.88 10.08 1.11
N SER A 93 4.52 11.22 1.31
CA SER A 93 4.91 11.77 2.59
C SER A 93 4.25 13.12 2.81
N VAL A 94 3.87 13.36 4.06
CA VAL A 94 3.17 14.56 4.48
C VAL A 94 3.58 14.92 5.90
N ASP A 95 3.85 16.21 6.09
CA ASP A 95 4.05 16.77 7.42
C ASP A 95 3.17 18.03 7.57
N ASN A 96 2.07 17.85 8.29
CA ASN A 96 1.13 18.91 8.63
C ASN A 96 1.52 19.64 9.93
N THR A 97 2.61 19.26 10.58
CA THR A 97 3.06 19.86 11.84
C THR A 97 4.01 21.04 11.65
N VAL A 98 4.57 21.17 10.44
CA VAL A 98 5.44 22.28 10.03
C VAL A 98 4.64 23.42 9.39
N THR A 99 5.19 24.65 9.41
CA THR A 99 4.55 25.84 8.82
C THR A 99 5.48 26.48 7.78
N PRO A 100 5.10 26.51 6.48
CA PRO A 100 3.88 25.92 5.91
C PRO A 100 3.91 24.37 5.94
N PRO A 101 2.73 23.70 5.96
CA PRO A 101 2.65 22.25 5.78
C PRO A 101 3.41 21.80 4.55
N SER A 102 3.95 20.58 4.58
CA SER A 102 4.77 20.05 3.49
C SER A 102 4.30 18.70 3.01
N PHE A 103 4.57 18.40 1.74
CA PHE A 103 4.33 17.08 1.15
C PHE A 103 5.42 16.71 0.15
N CYS A 104 5.58 15.42 -0.08
CA CYS A 104 6.31 14.90 -1.23
C CYS A 104 5.64 13.62 -1.77
N VAL A 105 5.51 13.51 -3.08
CA VAL A 105 4.96 12.33 -3.76
C VAL A 105 6.02 11.77 -4.70
N THR A 106 6.23 10.46 -4.68
CA THR A 106 7.02 9.72 -5.68
C THR A 106 6.07 8.90 -6.53
N ALA A 107 6.20 8.98 -7.86
CA ALA A 107 5.47 8.13 -8.81
C ALA A 107 6.45 7.25 -9.59
N ILE A 108 6.09 5.97 -9.74
CA ILE A 108 6.88 4.96 -10.45
C ILE A 108 6.03 4.32 -11.54
N ASN A 109 6.54 4.27 -12.76
CA ASN A 109 5.99 3.49 -13.87
C ASN A 109 7.13 2.87 -14.68
N GLY A 110 7.31 1.55 -14.57
CA GLY A 110 8.48 0.87 -15.13
C GLY A 110 9.77 1.45 -14.54
N SER A 111 10.65 1.96 -15.39
CA SER A 111 11.90 2.60 -14.97
C SER A 111 11.78 4.11 -14.75
N ALA A 112 10.62 4.71 -15.03
CA ALA A 112 10.39 6.14 -14.79
C ALA A 112 10.05 6.37 -13.32
N ILE A 113 10.96 7.02 -12.58
CA ILE A 113 10.80 7.36 -11.16
C ILE A 113 10.94 8.88 -11.03
N TYR A 114 9.84 9.52 -10.64
CA TYR A 114 9.77 10.97 -10.51
C TYR A 114 9.14 11.35 -9.19
N ARG A 115 9.44 12.55 -8.72
CA ARG A 115 8.87 13.14 -7.52
C ARG A 115 8.36 14.55 -7.76
N ILE A 116 7.46 14.97 -6.88
CA ILE A 116 6.98 16.36 -6.76
C ILE A 116 6.80 16.69 -5.28
N ASN A 117 7.07 17.92 -4.86
CA ASN A 117 6.95 18.34 -3.46
C ASN A 117 6.37 19.75 -3.34
N SER A 118 6.01 20.13 -2.10
CA SER A 118 5.40 21.43 -1.82
C SER A 118 6.32 22.63 -2.09
N ALA A 119 7.65 22.45 -1.98
CA ALA A 119 8.61 23.54 -2.22
C ALA A 119 8.82 23.82 -3.71
N ASN A 120 8.79 22.77 -4.54
CA ASN A 120 8.93 22.83 -5.99
C ASN A 120 7.90 21.89 -6.63
N PRO A 121 6.70 22.39 -6.98
CA PRO A 121 5.61 21.59 -7.54
C PRO A 121 5.82 21.31 -9.04
N THR A 122 7.04 20.96 -9.43
CA THR A 122 7.40 20.53 -10.78
C THR A 122 7.93 19.10 -10.70
N PRO A 123 7.43 18.17 -11.54
CA PRO A 123 7.97 16.81 -11.56
C PRO A 123 9.47 16.83 -11.86
N SER A 124 10.24 16.13 -11.03
CA SER A 124 11.69 16.02 -11.18
C SER A 124 12.12 14.57 -10.99
N ASN A 125 13.25 14.19 -11.60
CA ASN A 125 13.79 12.85 -11.45
C ASN A 125 14.21 12.61 -9.99
N GLY A 126 13.91 11.42 -9.46
CA GLY A 126 14.31 10.98 -8.14
C GLY A 126 13.13 10.61 -7.24
N VAL A 127 13.46 10.42 -5.96
CA VAL A 127 12.53 9.95 -4.92
C VAL A 127 12.41 10.98 -3.81
N CYS A 128 11.29 10.95 -3.09
CA CYS A 128 11.21 11.65 -1.80
C CYS A 128 12.06 10.91 -0.77
N ASP A 129 12.52 11.61 0.26
CA ASP A 129 13.21 10.98 1.37
C ASP A 129 12.30 9.93 2.02
N GLY A 130 12.86 8.75 2.31
CA GLY A 130 12.12 7.60 2.82
C GLY A 130 11.29 6.83 1.78
N HIS A 131 11.23 7.25 0.52
CA HIS A 131 10.56 6.49 -0.54
C HIS A 131 11.53 5.58 -1.30
N LEU A 132 11.04 4.39 -1.68
CA LEU A 132 11.76 3.27 -2.30
C LEU A 132 12.98 2.74 -1.52
N VAL A 133 13.24 1.45 -1.67
CA VAL A 133 14.50 0.83 -1.23
C VAL A 133 15.10 0.12 -2.44
N GLY A 134 16.28 0.58 -2.88
CA GLY A 134 16.95 0.04 -4.06
C GLY A 134 16.21 0.25 -5.39
N GLY A 135 15.33 1.26 -5.47
CA GLY A 135 14.52 1.53 -6.68
C GLY A 135 13.26 0.67 -6.82
N VAL A 136 12.95 -0.16 -5.83
CA VAL A 136 11.74 -1.01 -5.79
C VAL A 136 10.73 -0.40 -4.83
N LEU A 137 9.43 -0.63 -5.11
CA LEU A 137 8.34 -0.25 -4.22
C LEU A 137 8.57 -0.81 -2.82
N ALA A 138 8.69 0.11 -1.88
CA ALA A 138 8.87 -0.19 -0.47
C ALA A 138 7.51 -0.35 0.22
N VAL A 139 7.49 -1.17 1.28
CA VAL A 139 6.29 -1.34 2.10
C VAL A 139 6.01 -0.09 2.89
N THR A 140 4.76 0.36 2.92
CA THR A 140 4.32 1.41 3.84
C THR A 140 3.53 0.81 5.00
N ASN A 141 3.98 1.09 6.23
CA ASN A 141 3.18 0.94 7.44
C ASN A 141 2.22 2.13 7.56
N LEU A 142 0.92 1.85 7.50
CA LEU A 142 -0.15 2.84 7.49
C LEU A 142 -0.53 3.35 8.88
N VAL A 143 0.05 2.79 9.95
CA VAL A 143 -0.19 3.22 11.32
C VAL A 143 0.66 4.45 11.65
N THR A 144 0.07 5.50 12.22
CA THR A 144 0.76 6.78 12.49
C THR A 144 1.49 6.84 13.84
N ASN A 145 1.21 5.93 14.78
CA ASN A 145 1.92 5.79 16.06
C ASN A 145 2.11 4.30 16.42
N PRO A 146 2.85 3.53 15.61
CA PRO A 146 2.91 2.07 15.69
C PRO A 146 3.62 1.53 16.94
N SER A 147 4.61 2.25 17.48
CA SER A 147 5.37 1.93 18.70
C SER A 147 4.92 2.70 19.95
N LEU A 148 3.85 3.50 19.86
CA LEU A 148 3.28 4.21 21.01
C LEU A 148 4.22 5.24 21.69
N GLU A 149 5.22 5.72 20.96
CA GLU A 149 6.20 6.70 21.48
C GLU A 149 5.64 8.11 21.67
N THR A 150 4.44 8.39 21.16
CA THR A 150 3.68 9.61 21.45
C THR A 150 2.51 9.35 22.40
N GLY A 151 2.65 8.32 23.25
CA GLY A 151 1.59 7.84 24.14
C GLY A 151 0.52 7.09 23.38
N LEU A 152 -0.73 7.18 23.85
CA LEU A 152 -1.87 6.45 23.28
C LEU A 152 -2.57 7.16 22.11
N ASN A 153 -1.93 8.16 21.50
CA ASN A 153 -2.54 8.90 20.39
C ASN A 153 -2.83 7.95 19.22
N GLY A 154 -4.07 7.99 18.70
CA GLY A 154 -4.56 7.12 17.64
C GLY A 154 -4.98 5.71 18.09
N TRP A 155 -4.78 5.36 19.36
CA TRP A 155 -5.13 4.06 19.92
C TRP A 155 -6.37 4.13 20.82
N GLY A 156 -7.22 3.13 20.67
CA GLY A 156 -8.42 2.93 21.49
C GLY A 156 -8.42 1.55 22.14
N ASN A 157 -9.37 1.36 23.05
CA ASN A 157 -9.58 0.11 23.74
C ASN A 157 -11.05 -0.24 23.92
N PHE A 158 -11.31 -1.51 24.22
CA PHE A 158 -12.55 -1.98 24.79
C PHE A 158 -12.23 -2.89 25.98
N GLY A 159 -13.03 -2.82 27.05
CA GLY A 159 -12.90 -3.73 28.19
C GLY A 159 -11.79 -3.41 29.18
N CYS A 160 -11.22 -2.21 29.15
CA CYS A 160 -10.23 -1.76 30.12
C CYS A 160 -10.88 -0.89 31.22
N SER A 161 -10.60 -1.21 32.48
CA SER A 161 -10.78 -0.27 33.61
C SER A 161 -9.73 0.84 33.59
N SER A 162 -8.54 0.53 33.08
CA SER A 162 -7.42 1.47 32.94
C SER A 162 -6.72 1.19 31.62
N PHE A 163 -6.56 2.23 30.80
CA PHE A 163 -5.83 2.19 29.53
C PHE A 163 -4.76 3.28 29.56
N THR A 164 -3.49 2.87 29.60
CA THR A 164 -2.36 3.77 29.88
C THR A 164 -1.16 3.46 28.99
N SER A 165 -0.31 4.46 28.74
CA SER A 165 1.02 4.24 28.18
C SER A 165 1.92 3.70 29.30
N ASP A 166 2.64 2.61 29.05
CA ASP A 166 3.53 1.96 30.01
C ASP A 166 4.97 1.93 29.48
N SER A 167 5.86 2.66 30.15
CA SER A 167 7.27 2.73 29.82
C SER A 167 8.14 1.67 30.51
N SER A 168 7.56 0.90 31.43
CA SER A 168 8.26 -0.20 32.10
C SER A 168 8.27 -1.49 31.28
N THR A 169 7.32 -1.62 30.35
CA THR A 169 7.06 -2.85 29.61
C THR A 169 6.84 -2.51 28.14
N ALA A 170 7.91 -2.18 27.41
CA ALA A 170 7.88 -1.95 25.96
C ALA A 170 8.44 -3.15 25.19
N LYS A 171 7.99 -3.36 23.95
CA LYS A 171 8.57 -4.33 23.01
C LYS A 171 9.56 -3.66 22.05
N SER A 172 9.23 -2.45 21.62
CA SER A 172 10.03 -1.56 20.80
C SER A 172 10.09 -0.20 21.46
N GLY A 173 11.17 0.56 21.24
CA GLY A 173 11.29 1.91 21.78
C GLY A 173 11.15 1.95 23.30
N SER A 174 10.38 2.92 23.79
CA SER A 174 10.25 3.24 25.21
C SER A 174 8.86 3.00 25.77
N ASN A 175 7.82 2.81 24.95
CA ASN A 175 6.43 2.75 25.43
C ASN A 175 5.67 1.56 24.86
N SER A 176 4.61 1.15 25.57
CA SER A 176 3.56 0.29 25.02
C SER A 176 2.19 0.71 25.57
N ALA A 177 1.12 0.15 25.00
CA ALA A 177 -0.23 0.38 25.47
C ALA A 177 -0.61 -0.72 26.46
N LYS A 178 -0.96 -0.33 27.68
CA LYS A 178 -1.37 -1.22 28.76
C LYS A 178 -2.85 -1.11 29.03
N CYS A 179 -3.51 -2.26 29.15
CA CYS A 179 -4.89 -2.39 29.62
C CYS A 179 -4.93 -3.18 30.93
N ILE A 180 -5.70 -2.69 31.90
CA ILE A 180 -6.19 -3.49 33.03
C ILE A 180 -7.64 -3.87 32.74
N SER A 181 -7.88 -5.15 32.53
CA SER A 181 -9.20 -5.71 32.20
C SER A 181 -10.27 -5.39 33.24
N ASN A 182 -11.48 -5.03 32.81
CA ASN A 182 -12.68 -4.95 33.64
C ASN A 182 -13.79 -5.93 33.22
N THR A 183 -13.51 -6.73 32.20
CA THR A 183 -14.48 -7.63 31.55
C THR A 183 -13.73 -8.82 30.95
N THR A 184 -14.47 -9.78 30.40
CA THR A 184 -13.89 -11.01 29.85
C THR A 184 -13.44 -10.91 28.39
N GLY A 185 -13.41 -9.69 27.84
CA GLY A 185 -12.98 -9.43 26.47
C GLY A 185 -12.30 -8.07 26.39
N VAL A 186 -10.99 -8.09 26.12
CA VAL A 186 -10.19 -6.87 25.96
C VAL A 186 -9.83 -6.70 24.49
N GLN A 187 -9.94 -5.48 23.99
CA GLN A 187 -9.54 -5.12 22.64
C GLN A 187 -8.62 -3.92 22.66
N PHE A 188 -7.61 -3.94 21.78
CA PHE A 188 -6.80 -2.77 21.43
C PHE A 188 -6.94 -2.54 19.94
N PHE A 189 -7.10 -1.30 19.53
CA PHE A 189 -7.26 -0.97 18.12
C PHE A 189 -6.66 0.39 17.82
N THR A 190 -6.13 0.54 16.61
CA THR A 190 -5.92 1.85 16.01
C THR A 190 -7.18 2.16 15.23
N GLY A 191 -7.79 3.33 15.42
CA GLY A 191 -9.04 3.69 14.73
C GLY A 191 -8.98 3.40 13.21
N PRO A 192 -10.13 3.31 12.52
CA PRO A 192 -10.14 2.81 11.15
C PRO A 192 -9.25 3.67 10.25
N ILE A 193 -8.31 3.01 9.56
CA ILE A 193 -7.45 3.62 8.57
C ILE A 193 -8.29 3.88 7.32
N ALA A 194 -8.34 5.13 6.93
CA ALA A 194 -9.11 5.60 5.79
C ALA A 194 -8.27 6.58 4.96
N PRO A 195 -8.44 6.56 3.62
CA PRO A 195 -9.15 5.56 2.83
C PRO A 195 -8.35 4.26 2.68
N ALA A 196 -9.09 3.15 2.58
CA ALA A 196 -8.56 1.85 2.19
C ALA A 196 -9.10 1.46 0.80
N LEU A 197 -8.32 0.65 0.08
CA LEU A 197 -8.65 0.27 -1.29
C LEU A 197 -9.49 -1.02 -1.32
N PRO A 198 -10.50 -1.13 -2.20
CA PRO A 198 -11.18 -2.39 -2.48
C PRO A 198 -10.27 -3.35 -3.27
N ASN A 199 -10.57 -4.64 -3.20
CA ASN A 199 -9.88 -5.72 -3.94
C ASN A 199 -8.36 -5.72 -3.73
N THR A 200 -7.91 -5.29 -2.57
CA THR A 200 -6.49 -5.04 -2.29
C THR A 200 -6.04 -5.90 -1.11
N ALA A 201 -4.89 -6.54 -1.25
CA ALA A 201 -4.32 -7.33 -0.17
C ALA A 201 -3.79 -6.42 0.94
N TYR A 202 -4.20 -6.70 2.16
CA TYR A 202 -3.67 -6.05 3.36
C TYR A 202 -3.24 -7.09 4.38
N ARG A 203 -2.28 -6.69 5.20
CA ARG A 203 -1.80 -7.45 6.34
C ARG A 203 -1.67 -6.54 7.56
N VAL A 204 -2.07 -7.08 8.69
CA VAL A 204 -1.89 -6.50 10.01
C VAL A 204 -1.00 -7.42 10.84
N SER A 205 -0.12 -6.83 11.64
CA SER A 205 0.62 -7.56 12.66
C SER A 205 0.97 -6.69 13.85
N GLY A 206 1.18 -7.29 15.01
CA GLY A 206 1.65 -6.56 16.18
C GLY A 206 2.19 -7.50 17.25
N TRP A 207 2.77 -6.92 18.29
CA TRP A 207 3.24 -7.66 19.45
C TRP A 207 2.23 -7.53 20.60
N VAL A 208 2.01 -8.65 21.26
CA VAL A 208 1.04 -8.81 22.33
C VAL A 208 1.69 -9.46 23.53
N ARG A 209 1.33 -8.99 24.72
CA ARG A 209 1.83 -9.50 26.00
C ARG A 209 0.72 -9.46 27.02
N SER A 210 0.87 -10.30 28.03
CA SER A 210 -0.14 -10.60 29.01
C SER A 210 0.53 -11.09 30.30
N ASP A 211 -0.03 -10.80 31.46
CA ASP A 211 0.41 -11.32 32.76
C ASP A 211 -0.17 -12.71 33.11
N GLN A 212 -1.01 -13.30 32.26
CA GLN A 212 -1.65 -14.61 32.45
C GLN A 212 -1.33 -15.53 31.26
N ASN A 213 -1.68 -16.81 31.38
CA ASN A 213 -1.62 -17.71 30.26
C ASN A 213 -2.96 -17.65 29.52
N ARG A 214 -2.96 -17.27 28.24
CA ARG A 214 -4.22 -17.12 27.47
C ARG A 214 -4.00 -17.20 25.97
N GLN A 215 -5.10 -17.16 25.23
CA GLN A 215 -5.08 -17.05 23.77
C GLN A 215 -5.48 -15.65 23.33
N VAL A 216 -4.83 -15.18 22.27
CA VAL A 216 -5.09 -13.90 21.63
C VAL A 216 -5.26 -14.13 20.13
N GLU A 217 -6.07 -13.29 19.50
CA GLU A 217 -6.18 -13.22 18.06
C GLU A 217 -6.01 -11.77 17.62
N ILE A 218 -5.45 -11.56 16.43
CA ILE A 218 -5.53 -10.28 15.73
C ILE A 218 -6.49 -10.47 14.57
N TYR A 219 -7.28 -9.46 14.25
CA TYR A 219 -8.10 -9.50 13.05
C TYR A 219 -7.98 -8.24 12.22
N LEU A 220 -8.15 -8.43 10.92
CA LEU A 220 -8.31 -7.38 9.94
C LEU A 220 -9.79 -7.27 9.59
N ALA A 221 -10.36 -6.08 9.73
CA ALA A 221 -11.70 -5.80 9.25
C ALA A 221 -11.68 -4.78 8.11
N ALA A 222 -12.52 -4.99 7.11
CA ALA A 222 -12.78 -4.02 6.05
C ALA A 222 -14.19 -3.47 6.21
N GLN A 223 -14.35 -2.18 6.01
CA GLN A 223 -15.61 -1.46 6.21
C GLN A 223 -15.92 -0.55 5.02
N ASN A 224 -17.21 -0.27 4.83
CA ASN A 224 -17.68 0.74 3.89
C ASN A 224 -17.58 2.17 4.47
N ALA A 225 -18.03 3.16 3.69
CA ALA A 225 -17.96 4.58 4.03
C ALA A 225 -18.84 5.01 5.22
N VAL A 226 -19.74 4.14 5.70
CA VAL A 226 -20.58 4.39 6.91
C VAL A 226 -20.21 3.50 8.10
N GLY A 227 -19.26 2.58 7.95
CA GLY A 227 -18.65 1.82 9.06
C GLY A 227 -19.22 0.41 9.17
N THR A 228 -20.07 0.01 8.22
CA THR A 228 -20.55 -1.36 8.13
C THR A 228 -19.39 -2.27 7.77
N GLU A 229 -19.16 -3.29 8.58
CA GLU A 229 -18.19 -4.34 8.29
C GLU A 229 -18.60 -5.13 7.04
N LEU A 230 -17.69 -5.21 6.08
CA LEU A 230 -17.81 -5.97 4.84
C LEU A 230 -17.07 -7.31 4.92
N MET A 231 -16.04 -7.37 5.76
CA MET A 231 -15.18 -8.53 5.94
C MET A 231 -14.51 -8.44 7.30
N ARG A 232 -14.32 -9.60 7.93
CA ARG A 232 -13.38 -9.81 9.04
C ARG A 232 -12.56 -11.07 8.77
N VAL A 233 -11.24 -10.94 8.89
CA VAL A 233 -10.29 -12.06 8.80
C VAL A 233 -9.52 -12.14 10.11
N ASN A 234 -9.77 -13.21 10.88
CA ASN A 234 -9.08 -13.47 12.13
C ASN A 234 -7.80 -14.26 11.87
N SER A 235 -6.77 -14.03 12.69
CA SER A 235 -5.63 -14.92 12.79
C SER A 235 -6.05 -16.26 13.41
N ASN A 236 -5.20 -17.26 13.26
CA ASN A 236 -5.22 -18.39 14.18
C ASN A 236 -4.96 -17.89 15.61
N TYR A 237 -5.45 -18.61 16.61
CA TYR A 237 -5.16 -18.31 18.00
C TYR A 237 -3.66 -18.41 18.27
N VAL A 238 -3.13 -17.38 18.90
CA VAL A 238 -1.75 -17.32 19.37
C VAL A 238 -1.76 -17.51 20.88
N THR A 239 -0.96 -18.44 21.39
CA THR A 239 -0.87 -18.70 22.84
C THR A 239 0.12 -17.72 23.47
N LEU A 240 -0.33 -16.99 24.48
CA LEU A 240 0.49 -16.10 25.29
C LEU A 240 0.98 -16.86 26.52
N THR A 241 2.29 -17.06 26.60
CA THR A 241 2.94 -17.40 27.87
C THR A 241 2.96 -16.14 28.73
N PRO A 242 2.66 -16.22 30.04
CA PRO A 242 2.69 -15.07 30.92
C PRO A 242 4.00 -14.30 30.79
N ASN A 243 3.90 -12.98 30.80
CA ASN A 243 5.03 -12.07 30.79
C ASN A 243 5.99 -12.29 29.62
N THR A 244 5.46 -12.71 28.46
CA THR A 244 6.22 -12.88 27.22
C THR A 244 5.55 -12.13 26.09
N TRP A 245 6.35 -11.45 25.26
CA TRP A 245 5.88 -10.84 24.03
C TRP A 245 5.75 -11.89 22.94
N VAL A 246 4.61 -11.94 22.28
CA VAL A 246 4.34 -12.83 21.17
C VAL A 246 3.86 -12.02 19.97
N TYR A 247 4.25 -12.45 18.77
CA TYR A 247 3.87 -11.80 17.52
C TYR A 247 2.56 -12.41 16.99
N ALA A 248 1.60 -11.55 16.63
CA ALA A 248 0.33 -11.95 16.02
C ALA A 248 0.17 -11.28 14.65
N THR A 249 -0.38 -12.00 13.67
CA THR A 249 -0.64 -11.45 12.33
C THR A 249 -1.89 -12.04 11.69
N ALA A 250 -2.61 -11.21 10.93
CA ALA A 250 -3.72 -11.59 10.06
C ALA A 250 -3.58 -10.86 8.72
N GLY A 251 -4.12 -11.41 7.65
CA GLY A 251 -4.10 -10.76 6.34
C GLY A 251 -5.21 -11.28 5.45
N GLY A 252 -5.66 -10.44 4.53
CA GLY A 252 -6.75 -10.75 3.62
C GLY A 252 -6.87 -9.73 2.50
N THR A 253 -7.65 -10.08 1.48
CA THR A 253 -7.97 -9.18 0.37
C THR A 253 -9.30 -8.50 0.65
N THR A 254 -9.31 -7.18 0.68
CA THR A 254 -10.51 -6.38 0.93
C THR A 254 -11.56 -6.61 -0.16
N PRO A 255 -12.86 -6.69 0.18
CA PRO A 255 -13.93 -6.82 -0.81
C PRO A 255 -14.20 -5.49 -1.54
N ALA A 256 -15.00 -5.56 -2.61
CA ALA A 256 -15.56 -4.39 -3.27
C ALA A 256 -16.35 -3.50 -2.27
N GLY A 257 -16.29 -2.18 -2.45
CA GLY A 257 -16.95 -1.21 -1.56
C GLY A 257 -16.19 -0.90 -0.26
N THR A 258 -15.03 -1.52 -0.04
CA THR A 258 -14.13 -1.15 1.06
C THR A 258 -13.64 0.28 0.89
N THR A 259 -13.76 1.07 1.95
CA THR A 259 -13.19 2.42 2.04
C THR A 259 -12.45 2.65 3.35
N ARG A 260 -12.55 1.71 4.30
CA ARG A 260 -11.87 1.75 5.59
C ARG A 260 -11.39 0.38 5.98
N ILE A 261 -10.29 0.33 6.71
CA ILE A 261 -9.77 -0.91 7.30
C ILE A 261 -9.48 -0.67 8.78
N ASP A 262 -9.73 -1.67 9.60
CA ASP A 262 -9.49 -1.64 11.04
C ASP A 262 -8.68 -2.87 11.44
N ALA A 263 -7.88 -2.72 12.49
CA ALA A 263 -7.10 -3.77 13.10
C ALA A 263 -7.38 -3.77 14.59
N GLN A 264 -7.80 -4.92 15.10
CA GLN A 264 -7.95 -5.06 16.55
C GLN A 264 -7.25 -6.32 17.05
N LEU A 265 -6.60 -6.15 18.19
CA LEU A 265 -5.97 -7.19 18.98
C LEU A 265 -6.96 -7.60 20.06
N ASN A 266 -7.52 -8.81 19.92
CA ASN A 266 -8.55 -9.34 20.79
C ASN A 266 -7.98 -10.35 21.77
N PHE A 267 -8.09 -10.03 23.05
CA PHE A 267 -7.84 -10.94 24.15
C PHE A 267 -9.19 -11.52 24.57
N ARG A 268 -9.42 -12.80 24.26
CA ARG A 268 -10.67 -13.48 24.62
C ARG A 268 -10.55 -14.13 25.99
N SER A 269 -11.67 -14.17 26.70
CA SER A 269 -11.78 -14.78 28.03
C SER A 269 -10.80 -14.17 29.04
N SER A 270 -10.60 -12.85 28.97
CA SER A 270 -9.79 -12.12 29.93
C SER A 270 -10.32 -12.30 31.35
N ILE A 271 -9.40 -12.29 32.31
CA ILE A 271 -9.73 -12.27 33.73
C ILE A 271 -9.89 -10.80 34.15
N ILE A 272 -10.86 -10.48 35.01
CA ILE A 272 -10.97 -9.11 35.53
C ILE A 272 -9.73 -8.77 36.36
N GLY A 273 -9.12 -7.61 36.12
CA GLY A 273 -7.88 -7.17 36.76
C GLY A 273 -6.59 -7.62 36.06
N GLU A 274 -6.73 -8.46 35.03
CA GLU A 274 -5.66 -8.90 34.14
C GLU A 274 -4.95 -7.73 33.45
N GLN A 275 -3.62 -7.80 33.35
CA GLN A 275 -2.84 -6.83 32.61
C GLN A 275 -2.45 -7.36 31.24
N SER A 276 -2.69 -6.54 30.21
CA SER A 276 -2.36 -6.85 28.82
C SER A 276 -1.63 -5.66 28.20
N TRP A 277 -0.69 -5.96 27.32
CA TRP A 277 0.06 -4.96 26.59
C TRP A 277 0.06 -5.26 25.10
N VAL A 278 0.07 -4.19 24.31
CA VAL A 278 0.28 -4.25 22.88
C VAL A 278 1.31 -3.21 22.47
N ASP A 279 2.05 -3.54 21.43
CA ASP A 279 3.09 -2.67 20.89
C ASP A 279 3.36 -3.04 19.44
N SER A 280 4.05 -2.15 18.71
CA SER A 280 4.65 -2.43 17.42
C SER A 280 3.64 -2.87 16.34
N LEU A 281 2.51 -2.15 16.21
CA LEU A 281 1.48 -2.47 15.20
C LEU A 281 1.95 -2.05 13.80
N ILE A 282 1.75 -2.93 12.82
CA ILE A 282 1.99 -2.67 11.41
C ILE A 282 0.72 -2.94 10.63
N TYR A 283 0.40 -2.03 9.72
CA TYR A 283 -0.64 -2.21 8.72
C TYR A 283 -0.05 -1.96 7.34
N THR A 284 -0.04 -2.97 6.47
CA THR A 284 0.60 -2.85 5.15
C THR A 284 -0.37 -3.22 4.05
N GLN A 285 -0.33 -2.50 2.94
CA GLN A 285 -1.01 -2.85 1.70
C GLN A 285 -0.21 -3.94 0.95
N SER A 286 -0.01 -5.09 1.59
CA SER A 286 0.72 -6.23 1.06
C SER A 286 0.12 -7.52 1.58
N GLY A 287 0.21 -8.59 0.78
CA GLY A 287 -0.08 -9.95 1.24
C GLY A 287 1.07 -10.57 2.06
N SER A 288 2.29 -10.02 1.97
CA SER A 288 3.49 -10.56 2.62
C SER A 288 3.67 -10.01 4.02
N SER A 289 4.17 -10.84 4.93
CA SER A 289 4.59 -10.41 6.27
C SER A 289 5.88 -9.61 6.21
N VAL A 290 5.95 -8.54 6.99
CA VAL A 290 7.17 -7.77 7.21
C VAL A 290 7.49 -7.67 8.70
N ASN A 291 8.77 -7.51 9.00
CA ASN A 291 9.20 -7.20 10.35
C ASN A 291 8.67 -5.81 10.78
N PHE A 292 8.54 -5.63 12.10
CA PHE A 292 8.19 -4.34 12.71
C PHE A 292 9.00 -3.17 12.16
N GLY A 293 8.31 -2.03 12.04
CA GLY A 293 8.79 -0.83 11.38
C GLY A 293 8.05 0.42 11.81
N ASP A 294 8.76 1.32 12.46
CA ASP A 294 8.29 2.61 12.97
C ASP A 294 9.26 3.74 12.63
N GLY A 295 9.69 3.84 11.38
CA GLY A 295 10.58 4.91 10.88
C GLY A 295 11.97 5.09 11.52
N ASN A 296 12.19 4.58 12.73
CA ASN A 296 13.40 4.52 13.53
C ASN A 296 13.95 3.09 13.58
N SER A 297 13.09 2.09 13.39
CA SER A 297 13.48 0.70 13.14
C SER A 297 14.47 0.60 11.95
N PRO A 298 15.42 -0.35 11.97
CA PRO A 298 16.38 -0.52 10.88
C PRO A 298 15.70 -0.71 9.52
N ASN A 299 16.16 0.04 8.52
CA ASN A 299 15.60 0.07 7.15
C ASN A 299 14.18 0.62 7.04
N TRP A 300 13.70 1.33 8.06
CA TRP A 300 12.47 2.09 8.00
C TRP A 300 12.76 3.60 8.07
N THR A 301 11.87 4.39 7.49
CA THR A 301 11.95 5.87 7.52
C THR A 301 10.55 6.44 7.63
N TRP A 302 10.37 7.49 8.43
CA TRP A 302 9.09 8.19 8.57
C TRP A 302 8.73 8.94 7.28
N ASN A 303 7.46 8.87 6.88
CA ASN A 303 6.91 9.60 5.74
C ASN A 303 6.37 10.98 6.19
N GLY A 304 6.92 11.57 7.25
CA GLY A 304 6.43 12.77 7.89
C GLY A 304 6.97 12.93 9.31
N ALA A 305 6.16 13.51 10.20
CA ALA A 305 6.51 13.69 11.61
C ALA A 305 6.83 12.35 12.30
N SER A 306 7.96 12.28 12.99
CA SER A 306 8.36 11.08 13.75
C SER A 306 7.30 10.67 14.75
N ASN A 307 7.00 9.36 14.82
CA ASN A 307 6.01 8.76 15.74
C ASN A 307 4.57 9.30 15.60
N ASN A 308 4.29 10.04 14.52
CA ASN A 308 2.99 10.63 14.24
C ASN A 308 2.69 10.68 12.72
N SER A 309 3.25 9.76 11.94
CA SER A 309 3.06 9.63 10.49
C SER A 309 3.23 8.18 10.05
N THR A 310 2.91 7.86 8.80
CA THR A 310 3.21 6.52 8.25
C THR A 310 4.72 6.33 8.13
N SER A 311 5.20 5.09 7.99
CA SER A 311 6.61 4.84 7.72
C SER A 311 6.79 3.89 6.54
N THR A 312 7.89 4.01 5.83
CA THR A 312 8.24 3.18 4.68
C THR A 312 9.44 2.31 5.03
N GLY A 313 9.36 1.02 4.72
CA GLY A 313 10.31 -0.02 5.08
C GLY A 313 11.07 -0.60 3.88
N PRO A 314 11.65 -1.80 4.00
CA PRO A 314 12.32 -2.46 2.90
C PRO A 314 11.37 -2.76 1.72
N ALA A 315 11.97 -3.03 0.56
CA ALA A 315 11.25 -3.56 -0.60
C ALA A 315 10.61 -4.92 -0.30
N LEU A 316 9.45 -5.20 -0.92
CA LEU A 316 8.79 -6.51 -0.89
C LEU A 316 9.48 -7.54 -1.75
#